data_AF-A0AAN7C4R0-F1
#
_entry.id   AF-A0AAN7C4R0-F1
#
_cell.length_a   1.000
_cell.length_b   1.000
_cell.length_c   1.000
_cell.angle_alpha   90.00
_cell.angle_beta   90.00
_cell.angle_gamma   90.00
#
_symmetry.space_group_name_H-M   'P 1'
#
loop_
_entity.id
_entity.type
_entity.pdbx_description
1 polymer ?
#
loop_
_entity_poly.entity_id
_entity_poly.type
_entity_poly.pdbx_seq_one_letter_code
_entity_poly.pdbx_strand_id
1 'polypeptide(L)'
;MLTEGASAARLSVASTETHASGERGRRIPDPTFSELPWYRWWVLQQLGNQPQRLLLCLPDFESPDDDSDFAAFFFVWDQIRELALAQGPKKVSSITDSLVRLGVIFVKLDCEARQAAKDLVFAVLGWQTMLYKPEFTSHFAGKYAIVDELHGHHGDARLALSQQVGSCNKNLSDFLLGFGMMLPPRNYCAFRDAEDQARFRQTGAVSSGEVNAHVLTKLCGVSIHWVDSISCHFELDTYSGRLFLYRYPSFCVSCLQQHEARTNGHGQSKSVLHRCALERSGPPWATEEDVTSLLRLHSYASSKKPRSILQLWRDRRDSTAWLALWSVLVFGTISVMLALLQAVFQILQYVEARQGGGR
;
A
#
# COMPACT_ATOMS: atom_id res chain seq x y z
N MET A 1 47.67 -48.86 42.00
CA MET A 1 46.79 -48.79 40.81
C MET A 1 45.47 -48.23 41.30
N LEU A 2 45.26 -46.92 41.19
CA LEU A 2 44.50 -46.29 40.09
C LEU A 2 43.06 -46.86 40.08
N THR A 3 41.98 -46.14 40.40
CA THR A 3 41.67 -44.70 40.26
C THR A 3 40.40 -44.36 41.03
N GLU A 4 40.27 -43.09 41.38
CA GLU A 4 39.11 -42.40 41.95
C GLU A 4 37.81 -42.58 41.13
N GLY A 5 36.66 -42.45 41.81
CA GLY A 5 35.35 -42.35 41.20
C GLY A 5 34.34 -41.75 42.18
N ALA A 6 34.19 -40.43 42.11
CA ALA A 6 33.47 -39.58 43.04
C ALA A 6 31.93 -39.66 42.95
N SER A 7 31.31 -39.47 44.12
CA SER A 7 30.09 -38.70 44.39
C SER A 7 28.82 -38.98 43.56
N ALA A 8 27.93 -39.78 44.14
CA ALA A 8 26.51 -39.83 43.77
C ALA A 8 25.68 -38.99 44.76
N ALA A 9 25.52 -37.71 44.48
CA ALA A 9 24.53 -36.85 45.14
C ALA A 9 23.27 -36.78 44.27
N ARG A 10 22.24 -37.54 44.67
CA ARG A 10 20.87 -37.42 44.16
C ARG A 10 20.30 -36.08 44.64
N LEU A 11 20.11 -35.14 43.72
CA LEU A 11 19.26 -33.97 43.92
C LEU A 11 18.05 -34.09 42.99
N SER A 12 16.96 -34.52 43.61
CA SER A 12 15.58 -34.36 43.14
C SER A 12 15.30 -32.87 42.98
N VAL A 13 15.06 -32.42 41.75
CA VAL A 13 14.44 -31.11 41.50
C VAL A 13 13.11 -31.37 40.82
N ALA A 14 12.06 -30.96 41.54
CA ALA A 14 10.67 -31.09 41.20
C ALA A 14 10.36 -30.41 39.86
N SER A 15 9.58 -31.12 39.05
CA SER A 15 8.86 -30.59 37.90
C SER A 15 7.81 -29.59 38.37
N THR A 16 8.15 -28.30 38.37
CA THR A 16 7.16 -27.23 38.41
C THR A 16 6.68 -26.99 36.98
N GLU A 17 5.59 -27.66 36.63
CA GLU A 17 4.70 -27.26 35.54
C GLU A 17 4.06 -25.92 35.93
N THR A 18 4.75 -24.82 35.63
CA THR A 18 4.14 -23.50 35.57
C THR A 18 3.49 -23.35 34.21
N HIS A 19 2.21 -23.68 34.15
CA HIS A 19 1.26 -23.23 33.15
C HIS A 19 1.31 -21.69 33.07
N ALA A 20 2.22 -21.16 32.27
CA ALA A 20 2.19 -19.78 31.81
C ALA A 20 1.15 -19.69 30.70
N SER A 21 -0.14 -19.70 31.07
CA SER A 21 -1.21 -19.19 30.23
C SER A 21 -1.01 -17.68 30.10
N GLY A 22 -0.11 -17.33 29.18
CA GLY A 22 0.27 -15.95 28.91
C GLY A 22 -0.94 -15.12 28.55
N GLU A 23 -1.03 -13.95 29.20
CA GLU A 23 -1.80 -12.81 28.73
C GLU A 23 -1.36 -12.49 27.30
N ARG A 24 -2.04 -13.11 26.33
CA ARG A 24 -1.93 -12.77 24.92
C ARG A 24 -2.62 -11.41 24.78
N GLY A 25 -1.84 -10.35 24.96
CA GLY A 25 -2.29 -8.96 24.93
C GLY A 25 -3.32 -8.75 23.83
N ARG A 26 -4.43 -8.08 24.18
CA ARG A 26 -5.59 -7.83 23.32
C ARG A 26 -5.11 -7.21 22.00
N ARG A 27 -5.07 -8.04 20.95
CA ARG A 27 -4.55 -7.69 19.62
C ARG A 27 -5.52 -6.73 18.93
N ILE A 28 -4.99 -5.65 18.35
CA ILE A 28 -5.78 -4.68 17.61
C ILE A 28 -5.45 -4.88 16.13
N PRO A 29 -6.36 -5.47 15.32
CA PRO A 29 -6.14 -5.62 13.89
C PRO A 29 -5.97 -4.25 13.23
N ASP A 30 -5.20 -4.19 12.13
CA ASP A 30 -5.03 -2.95 11.37
C ASP A 30 -6.40 -2.33 10.99
N PRO A 31 -6.75 -1.15 11.54
CA PRO A 31 -8.05 -0.54 11.29
C PRO A 31 -8.26 -0.22 9.81
N THR A 32 -7.18 -0.04 9.04
CA THR A 32 -7.22 0.24 7.60
C THR A 32 -8.01 -0.82 6.82
N PHE A 33 -7.91 -2.10 7.21
CA PHE A 33 -8.64 -3.16 6.51
C PHE A 33 -10.14 -3.16 6.79
N SER A 34 -10.55 -2.68 7.96
CA SER A 34 -11.97 -2.52 8.31
C SER A 34 -12.58 -1.27 7.64
N GLU A 35 -11.80 -0.20 7.52
CA GLU A 35 -12.22 1.06 6.89
C GLU A 35 -12.21 0.97 5.36
N LEU A 36 -11.26 0.22 4.78
CA LEU A 36 -11.02 0.13 3.35
C LEU A 36 -10.99 -1.35 2.88
N PRO A 37 -12.15 -2.00 2.64
CA PRO A 37 -12.19 -3.40 2.20
C PRO A 37 -11.44 -3.65 0.88
N TRP A 38 -11.44 -2.68 -0.03
CA TRP A 38 -10.69 -2.75 -1.29
C TRP A 38 -9.17 -2.88 -1.06
N TYR A 39 -8.65 -2.28 0.01
CA TYR A 39 -7.23 -2.28 0.32
C TYR A 39 -6.78 -3.67 0.80
N ARG A 40 -7.61 -4.34 1.61
CA ARG A 40 -7.38 -5.73 2.00
C ARG A 40 -7.26 -6.63 0.77
N TRP A 41 -8.19 -6.51 -0.17
CA TRP A 41 -8.14 -7.29 -1.41
C TRP A 41 -6.93 -6.91 -2.27
N TRP A 42 -6.61 -5.63 -2.40
CA TRP A 42 -5.42 -5.17 -3.11
C TRP A 42 -4.13 -5.77 -2.53
N VAL A 43 -3.99 -5.85 -1.20
CA VAL A 43 -2.84 -6.48 -0.53
C VAL A 43 -2.77 -7.97 -0.84
N LEU A 44 -3.88 -8.69 -0.77
CA LEU A 44 -3.94 -10.11 -1.12
C LEU A 44 -3.54 -10.34 -2.59
N GLN A 45 -3.97 -9.46 -3.50
CA GLN A 45 -3.50 -9.50 -4.89
C GLN A 45 -2.00 -9.26 -5.01
N GLN A 46 -1.44 -8.31 -4.25
CA GLN A 46 0.01 -8.09 -4.28
C GLN A 46 0.76 -9.33 -3.78
N LEU A 47 0.25 -9.96 -2.71
CA LEU A 47 0.80 -11.17 -2.11
C LEU A 47 0.78 -12.35 -3.09
N GLY A 48 -0.36 -12.57 -3.77
CA GLY A 48 -0.51 -13.63 -4.78
C GLY A 48 0.41 -13.46 -5.99
N ASN A 49 0.84 -12.24 -6.29
CA ASN A 49 1.80 -11.95 -7.36
C ASN A 49 3.28 -12.07 -6.92
N GLN A 50 3.56 -12.33 -5.64
CA GLN A 50 4.91 -12.50 -5.13
C GLN A 50 5.39 -13.96 -5.19
N PRO A 51 6.72 -14.20 -5.23
CA PRO A 51 7.24 -15.56 -5.16
C PRO A 51 6.91 -16.22 -3.81
N GLN A 52 6.52 -17.50 -3.85
CA GLN A 52 6.15 -18.29 -2.68
C GLN A 52 7.21 -18.32 -1.58
N ARG A 53 8.49 -18.08 -1.91
CA ARG A 53 9.59 -18.02 -0.94
C ARG A 53 9.36 -17.02 0.20
N LEU A 54 8.59 -15.94 -0.03
CA LEU A 54 8.26 -14.97 1.02
C LEU A 54 7.34 -15.55 2.10
N LEU A 55 6.55 -16.55 1.75
CA LEU A 55 5.54 -17.16 2.62
C LEU A 55 6.12 -18.31 3.45
N LEU A 56 7.30 -18.83 3.08
CA LEU A 56 7.96 -19.93 3.79
C LEU A 56 8.33 -19.61 5.24
N CYS A 57 8.40 -18.32 5.59
CA CYS A 57 8.68 -17.88 6.97
C CYS A 57 7.43 -17.80 7.85
N LEU A 58 6.24 -17.95 7.27
CA LEU A 58 4.98 -17.88 7.99
C LEU A 58 4.71 -19.21 8.73
N PRO A 59 4.15 -19.16 9.95
CA PRO A 59 3.67 -20.36 10.64
C PRO A 59 2.58 -21.07 9.82
N ASP A 60 2.63 -22.41 9.80
CA ASP A 60 1.56 -23.29 9.31
C ASP A 60 1.12 -23.06 7.85
N PHE A 61 1.98 -22.47 7.01
CA PHE A 61 1.69 -22.25 5.58
C PHE A 61 1.93 -23.53 4.77
N GLU A 62 0.94 -24.42 4.72
CA GLU A 62 1.03 -25.70 4.00
C GLU A 62 0.57 -25.63 2.54
N SER A 63 -0.21 -24.61 2.13
CA SER A 63 -0.64 -24.42 0.73
C SER A 63 -1.26 -23.01 0.53
N PRO A 64 -1.23 -22.41 -0.67
CA PRO A 64 -1.92 -21.15 -0.99
C PRO A 64 -3.39 -21.30 -1.44
N ASP A 65 -3.95 -22.51 -1.46
CA ASP A 65 -5.25 -22.79 -2.11
C ASP A 65 -6.49 -22.61 -1.21
N ASP A 66 -6.36 -22.38 0.11
CA ASP A 66 -7.51 -22.16 1.01
C ASP A 66 -7.54 -20.73 1.59
N ASP A 67 -8.70 -20.07 1.54
CA ASP A 67 -8.89 -18.68 2.02
C ASP A 67 -8.60 -18.54 3.54
N SER A 68 -8.55 -19.65 4.28
CA SER A 68 -8.14 -19.72 5.68
C SER A 68 -6.65 -19.46 5.92
N ASP A 69 -5.80 -19.55 4.88
CA ASP A 69 -4.34 -19.62 5.03
C ASP A 69 -3.66 -18.25 5.18
N PHE A 70 -4.39 -17.16 4.90
CA PHE A 70 -3.87 -15.80 5.06
C PHE A 70 -3.95 -15.27 6.50
N ALA A 71 -4.56 -16.01 7.44
CA ALA A 71 -4.62 -15.60 8.85
C ALA A 71 -3.21 -15.42 9.46
N ALA A 72 -2.28 -16.32 9.12
CA ALA A 72 -0.87 -16.21 9.52
C ALA A 72 -0.22 -14.95 8.94
N PHE A 73 -0.48 -14.65 7.65
CA PHE A 73 0.03 -13.44 7.02
C PHE A 73 -0.48 -12.17 7.70
N PHE A 74 -1.79 -12.05 7.95
CA PHE A 74 -2.35 -10.88 8.62
C PHE A 74 -1.86 -10.75 10.07
N PHE A 75 -1.60 -11.86 10.75
CA PHE A 75 -0.94 -11.82 12.05
C PHE A 75 0.47 -11.23 11.96
N VAL A 76 1.28 -11.67 10.99
CA VAL A 76 2.62 -11.10 10.76
C VAL A 76 2.54 -9.63 10.34
N TRP A 77 1.55 -9.25 9.52
CA TRP A 77 1.27 -7.86 9.12
C TRP A 77 1.06 -6.96 10.34
N ASP A 78 0.17 -7.35 11.24
CA ASP A 78 -0.15 -6.58 12.44
C ASP A 78 1.08 -6.46 13.36
N GLN A 79 1.87 -7.53 13.48
CA GLN A 79 3.12 -7.49 14.27
C GLN A 79 4.18 -6.57 13.65
N ILE A 80 4.35 -6.57 12.32
CA ILE A 80 5.23 -5.63 11.62
C ILE A 80 4.75 -4.20 11.85
N ARG A 81 3.44 -3.97 11.76
CA ARG A 81 2.82 -2.66 12.00
C ARG A 81 3.17 -2.16 13.40
N GLU A 82 2.91 -2.95 14.44
CA GLU A 82 3.18 -2.56 15.83
C GLU A 82 4.68 -2.27 16.07
N LEU A 83 5.58 -3.08 15.51
CA LEU A 83 7.02 -2.85 15.61
C LEU A 83 7.48 -1.58 14.87
N ALA A 84 6.88 -1.30 13.70
CA ALA A 84 7.13 -0.08 12.94
C ALA A 84 6.59 1.16 13.67
N LEU A 85 5.47 1.01 14.39
CA LEU A 85 4.85 2.08 15.18
C LEU A 85 5.49 2.34 16.53
N ALA A 86 6.25 1.39 17.08
CA ALA A 86 6.97 1.57 18.35
C ALA A 86 7.94 2.77 18.29
N GLN A 87 8.39 3.28 19.44
CA GLN A 87 9.33 4.42 19.47
C GLN A 87 10.75 4.03 19.02
N GLY A 88 11.53 5.01 18.57
CA GLY A 88 12.94 4.88 18.20
C GLY A 88 13.21 4.57 16.71
N PRO A 89 14.49 4.63 16.28
CA PRO A 89 14.87 4.39 14.90
C PRO A 89 14.49 2.98 14.44
N LYS A 90 13.83 2.90 13.28
CA LYS A 90 13.35 1.64 12.70
C LYS A 90 14.29 1.17 11.61
N LYS A 91 14.67 -0.10 11.68
CA LYS A 91 15.50 -0.78 10.68
C LYS A 91 14.76 -2.02 10.24
N VAL A 92 14.81 -2.34 8.96
CA VAL A 92 14.19 -3.57 8.42
C VAL A 92 14.78 -4.80 9.11
N SER A 93 16.10 -4.82 9.35
CA SER A 93 16.76 -5.91 10.07
C SER A 93 16.28 -6.04 11.52
N SER A 94 16.16 -4.92 12.26
CA SER A 94 15.71 -4.93 13.66
C SER A 94 14.26 -5.38 13.82
N ILE A 95 13.38 -5.02 12.89
CA ILE A 95 11.99 -5.52 12.85
C ILE A 95 12.01 -7.02 12.61
N THR A 96 12.78 -7.49 11.62
CA THR A 96 12.92 -8.92 11.31
C THR A 96 13.42 -9.71 12.52
N ASP A 97 14.49 -9.26 13.17
CA ASP A 97 15.07 -9.91 14.35
C ASP A 97 14.07 -9.96 15.52
N SER A 98 13.25 -8.93 15.67
CA SER A 98 12.20 -8.88 16.69
C SER A 98 11.08 -9.89 16.40
N LEU A 99 10.67 -10.05 15.14
CA LEU A 99 9.66 -11.05 14.75
C LEU A 99 10.15 -12.48 14.99
N VAL A 100 11.41 -12.77 14.65
CA VAL A 100 12.04 -14.07 14.92
C VAL A 100 12.10 -14.33 16.43
N ARG A 101 12.57 -13.36 17.21
CA ARG A 101 12.66 -13.49 18.68
C ARG A 101 11.29 -13.69 19.34
N LEU A 102 10.23 -13.10 18.79
CA LEU A 102 8.87 -13.26 19.27
C LEU A 102 8.21 -14.57 18.80
N GLY A 103 8.88 -15.38 17.97
CA GLY A 103 8.33 -16.61 17.40
C GLY A 103 7.16 -16.37 16.45
N VAL A 104 7.07 -15.15 15.88
CA VAL A 104 6.01 -14.76 14.94
C VAL A 104 6.28 -15.31 13.54
N ILE A 105 7.56 -15.39 13.17
CA ILE A 105 8.04 -16.02 11.95
C ILE A 105 9.10 -17.07 12.28
N PHE A 106 9.11 -18.16 11.52
CA PHE A 106 10.07 -19.24 11.68
C PHE A 106 11.13 -19.14 10.60
N VAL A 107 12.39 -19.02 11.02
CA VAL A 107 13.53 -18.92 10.12
C VAL A 107 14.42 -20.12 10.37
N LYS A 108 14.57 -20.97 9.35
CA LYS A 108 15.56 -22.06 9.37
C LYS A 108 16.98 -21.46 9.51
N LEU A 109 17.94 -22.23 9.98
CA LEU A 109 19.34 -21.78 10.16
C LEU A 109 20.07 -21.46 8.84
N ASP A 110 19.37 -21.44 7.70
CA ASP A 110 19.92 -21.06 6.40
C ASP A 110 19.89 -19.54 6.19
N CYS A 111 20.80 -19.06 5.34
CA CYS A 111 20.86 -17.65 4.98
C CYS A 111 19.67 -17.22 4.11
N GLU A 112 19.07 -18.16 3.38
CA GLU A 112 17.96 -17.92 2.47
C GLU A 112 16.64 -17.62 3.20
N ALA A 113 16.26 -18.38 4.22
CA ALA A 113 15.06 -18.10 5.01
C ALA A 113 15.21 -16.79 5.78
N ARG A 114 16.42 -16.46 6.25
CA ARG A 114 16.67 -15.17 6.91
C ARG A 114 16.54 -14.00 5.93
N GLN A 115 16.91 -14.19 4.67
CA GLN A 115 16.71 -13.17 3.63
C GLN A 115 15.23 -13.07 3.25
N ALA A 116 14.53 -14.20 3.07
CA ALA A 116 13.09 -14.23 2.80
C ALA A 116 12.27 -13.52 3.89
N ALA A 117 12.66 -13.68 5.16
CA ALA A 117 12.06 -12.96 6.28
C ALA A 117 12.24 -11.43 6.17
N LYS A 118 13.44 -10.97 5.77
CA LYS A 118 13.69 -9.53 5.54
C LYS A 118 12.92 -9.02 4.33
N ASP A 119 12.84 -9.81 3.27
CA ASP A 119 12.10 -9.50 2.05
C ASP A 119 10.60 -9.38 2.36
N LEU A 120 10.06 -10.24 3.24
CA LEU A 120 8.68 -10.15 3.72
C LEU A 120 8.43 -8.85 4.50
N VAL A 121 9.33 -8.48 5.42
CA VAL A 121 9.23 -7.22 6.15
C VAL A 121 9.28 -6.02 5.19
N PHE A 122 10.20 -6.05 4.22
CA PHE A 122 10.30 -5.02 3.18
C PHE A 122 9.00 -4.92 2.37
N ALA A 123 8.44 -6.05 1.94
CA ALA A 123 7.18 -6.07 1.19
C ALA A 123 6.01 -5.47 1.98
N VAL A 124 5.83 -5.91 3.23
CA VAL A 124 4.76 -5.44 4.11
C VAL A 124 4.91 -3.95 4.41
N LEU A 125 6.12 -3.45 4.65
CA LEU A 125 6.34 -2.00 4.86
C LEU A 125 5.98 -1.18 3.61
N GLY A 126 6.34 -1.66 2.41
CA GLY A 126 5.96 -1.04 1.15
C GLY A 126 4.44 -0.96 0.99
N TRP A 127 3.74 -2.07 1.28
CA TRP A 127 2.29 -2.13 1.20
C TRP A 127 1.61 -1.27 2.27
N GLN A 128 2.02 -1.34 3.54
CA GLN A 128 1.48 -0.56 4.67
C GLN A 128 1.62 0.95 4.49
N THR A 129 2.61 1.39 3.71
CA THR A 129 2.86 2.82 3.46
C THR A 129 2.39 3.26 2.08
N MET A 130 2.14 2.31 1.17
CA MET A 130 1.97 2.54 -0.27
C MET A 130 3.06 3.42 -0.89
N LEU A 131 4.26 3.49 -0.29
CA LEU A 131 5.38 4.26 -0.84
C LEU A 131 6.03 3.56 -2.03
N TYR A 132 5.97 2.23 -2.08
CA TYR A 132 6.51 1.45 -3.17
C TYR A 132 5.83 0.09 -3.23
N LYS A 133 5.96 -0.56 -4.39
CA LYS A 133 5.63 -1.96 -4.59
C LYS A 133 6.93 -2.76 -4.64
N PRO A 134 7.10 -3.80 -3.82
CA PRO A 134 8.29 -4.63 -3.86
C PRO A 134 8.36 -5.43 -5.17
N GLU A 135 9.57 -5.65 -5.66
CA GLU A 135 9.84 -6.53 -6.80
C GLU A 135 10.86 -7.60 -6.42
N PHE A 136 10.54 -8.88 -6.68
CA PHE A 136 11.37 -10.02 -6.29
C PHE A 136 11.78 -10.91 -7.47
N THR A 137 11.75 -10.36 -8.69
CA THR A 137 12.18 -11.07 -9.91
C THR A 137 13.63 -11.56 -9.78
N SER A 138 13.98 -12.63 -10.50
CA SER A 138 15.30 -13.27 -10.40
C SER A 138 16.47 -12.32 -10.70
N HIS A 139 16.23 -11.24 -11.44
CA HIS A 139 17.20 -10.18 -11.73
C HIS A 139 17.67 -9.41 -10.48
N PHE A 140 16.87 -9.38 -9.43
CA PHE A 140 17.15 -8.69 -8.17
C PHE A 140 17.46 -9.64 -7.02
N ALA A 141 17.88 -10.88 -7.31
CA ALA A 141 18.26 -11.85 -6.29
C ALA A 141 19.29 -11.24 -5.31
N GLY A 142 18.96 -11.24 -4.02
CA GLY A 142 19.81 -10.66 -2.98
C GLY A 142 19.91 -9.13 -3.03
N LYS A 143 18.86 -8.44 -3.49
CA LYS A 143 18.69 -6.98 -3.43
C LYS A 143 17.26 -6.63 -3.03
N TYR A 144 17.07 -5.45 -2.46
CA TYR A 144 15.74 -4.88 -2.30
C TYR A 144 15.40 -4.13 -3.56
N ALA A 145 14.35 -4.51 -4.27
CA ALA A 145 13.92 -3.83 -5.49
C ALA A 145 12.47 -3.38 -5.42
N ILE A 146 12.16 -2.34 -6.18
CA ILE A 146 10.82 -1.77 -6.31
C ILE A 146 10.38 -1.82 -7.77
N VAL A 147 9.10 -2.08 -7.99
CA VAL A 147 8.50 -2.14 -9.34
C VAL A 147 8.66 -0.79 -10.03
N ASP A 148 9.07 -0.77 -11.29
CA ASP A 148 9.05 0.43 -12.12
C ASP A 148 7.63 0.81 -12.57
N GLU A 149 6.99 1.70 -11.81
CA GLU A 149 5.67 2.25 -12.18
C GLU A 149 5.76 3.45 -13.14
N LEU A 150 6.97 4.01 -13.31
CA LEU A 150 7.21 5.19 -14.13
C LEU A 150 7.60 4.82 -15.57
N HIS A 151 7.60 3.53 -15.93
CA HIS A 151 7.85 3.01 -17.28
C HIS A 151 9.18 3.51 -17.88
N GLY A 152 10.25 3.47 -17.08
CA GLY A 152 11.58 3.93 -17.44
C GLY A 152 11.83 5.42 -17.22
N HIS A 153 10.82 6.19 -16.79
CA HIS A 153 11.04 7.57 -16.37
C HIS A 153 11.67 7.60 -14.96
N HIS A 154 12.87 8.16 -14.87
CA HIS A 154 13.61 8.30 -13.62
C HIS A 154 13.48 9.73 -13.10
N GLY A 155 12.39 9.99 -12.38
CA GLY A 155 12.20 11.20 -11.59
C GLY A 155 12.96 11.16 -10.26
N ASP A 156 12.94 12.26 -9.52
CA ASP A 156 13.67 12.36 -8.25
C ASP A 156 13.09 11.45 -7.17
N ALA A 157 11.81 11.08 -7.23
CA ALA A 157 11.21 10.16 -6.27
C ALA A 157 11.77 8.73 -6.39
N ARG A 158 12.27 8.34 -7.57
CA ARG A 158 12.77 6.98 -7.87
C ARG A 158 14.05 7.00 -8.72
N LEU A 159 15.12 7.52 -8.12
CA LEU A 159 16.46 7.53 -8.70
C LEU A 159 17.05 6.12 -8.89
N ALA A 160 16.73 5.20 -7.98
CA ALA A 160 17.19 3.82 -8.04
C ALA A 160 16.03 2.86 -7.76
N LEU A 161 15.90 1.84 -8.59
CA LEU A 161 14.88 0.79 -8.42
C LEU A 161 15.38 -0.38 -7.56
N SER A 162 16.66 -0.40 -7.18
CA SER A 162 17.21 -1.45 -6.33
C SER A 162 18.29 -0.95 -5.38
N GLN A 163 18.41 -1.64 -4.24
CA GLN A 163 19.41 -1.40 -3.20
C GLN A 163 20.04 -2.70 -2.72
N GLN A 164 21.28 -2.62 -2.25
CA GLN A 164 22.03 -3.76 -1.72
C GLN A 164 21.45 -4.26 -0.39
N VAL A 165 21.61 -5.56 -0.07
CA VAL A 165 21.08 -6.17 1.17
C VAL A 165 21.56 -5.47 2.44
N GLY A 166 22.77 -4.92 2.46
CA GLY A 166 23.32 -4.20 3.62
C GLY A 166 22.52 -2.95 4.01
N SER A 167 21.71 -2.39 3.11
CA SER A 167 20.88 -1.22 3.35
C SER A 167 19.80 -1.43 4.43
N CYS A 168 19.39 -2.68 4.69
CA CYS A 168 18.38 -2.99 5.73
C CYS A 168 18.77 -2.61 7.15
N ASN A 169 20.07 -2.34 7.39
CA ASN A 169 20.61 -1.91 8.68
C ASN A 169 20.59 -0.38 8.88
N LYS A 170 20.20 0.37 7.84
CA LYS A 170 19.97 1.81 7.93
C LYS A 170 18.61 2.08 8.58
N ASN A 171 18.46 3.30 9.11
CA ASN A 171 17.14 3.76 9.57
C ASN A 171 16.18 3.81 8.38
N LEU A 172 14.88 3.67 8.64
CA LEU A 172 13.87 3.55 7.60
C LEU A 172 13.88 4.73 6.63
N SER A 173 14.03 5.96 7.12
CA SER A 173 14.18 7.16 6.27
C SER A 173 15.39 7.06 5.35
N ASP A 174 16.56 6.67 5.86
CA ASP A 174 17.81 6.55 5.10
C ASP A 174 17.78 5.36 4.12
N PHE A 175 17.08 4.29 4.50
CA PHE A 175 16.80 3.15 3.64
C PHE A 175 15.90 3.57 2.48
N LEU A 176 14.79 4.26 2.75
CA LEU A 176 13.85 4.71 1.71
C LEU A 176 14.49 5.76 0.79
N LEU A 177 15.27 6.69 1.35
CA LEU A 177 16.03 7.68 0.60
C LEU A 177 17.00 7.04 -0.42
N GLY A 178 17.47 5.83 -0.15
CA GLY A 178 18.33 5.09 -1.06
C GLY A 178 17.68 4.69 -2.39
N PHE A 179 16.34 4.73 -2.49
CA PHE A 179 15.61 4.57 -3.75
C PHE A 179 15.34 5.91 -4.45
N GLY A 180 15.37 7.02 -3.73
CA GLY A 180 15.04 8.37 -4.21
C GLY A 180 14.25 9.17 -3.17
N MET A 181 13.79 10.35 -3.57
CA MET A 181 13.00 11.28 -2.77
C MET A 181 11.52 10.85 -2.69
N MET A 182 11.26 9.65 -2.18
CA MET A 182 9.89 9.10 -2.09
C MET A 182 8.96 9.92 -1.20
N LEU A 183 9.53 10.66 -0.23
CA LEU A 183 8.81 11.60 0.63
C LEU A 183 9.54 12.96 0.62
N PRO A 184 9.16 13.88 -0.27
CA PRO A 184 9.78 15.19 -0.36
C PRO A 184 9.34 16.11 0.78
N PRO A 185 10.25 16.94 1.35
CA PRO A 185 9.85 18.02 2.24
C PRO A 185 9.08 19.12 1.49
N ARG A 186 8.24 19.91 2.18
CA ARG A 186 7.33 20.92 1.57
C ARG A 186 7.96 21.90 0.58
N ASN A 187 9.25 22.23 0.74
CA ASN A 187 9.98 23.18 -0.12
C ASN A 187 11.09 22.51 -0.92
N TYR A 188 10.93 21.22 -1.23
CA TYR A 188 11.88 20.49 -2.04
C TYR A 188 11.89 21.03 -3.47
N CYS A 189 13.07 21.44 -3.95
CA CYS A 189 13.28 21.86 -5.32
C CYS A 189 14.15 20.81 -6.01
N ALA A 190 13.52 20.07 -6.92
CA ALA A 190 14.12 19.07 -7.80
C ALA A 190 14.96 19.69 -8.94
N PHE A 191 14.70 20.95 -9.30
CA PHE A 191 15.28 21.56 -10.49
C PHE A 191 16.79 21.76 -10.36
N ARG A 192 17.52 21.34 -11.40
CA ARG A 192 18.97 21.52 -11.49
C ARG A 192 19.35 22.93 -11.94
N ASP A 193 18.50 23.55 -12.74
CA ASP A 193 18.74 24.87 -13.33
C ASP A 193 18.44 26.01 -12.34
N ALA A 194 19.29 27.02 -12.31
CA ALA A 194 19.18 28.13 -11.37
C ALA A 194 17.99 29.06 -11.68
N GLU A 195 17.63 29.21 -12.95
CA GLU A 195 16.46 29.98 -13.37
C GLU A 195 15.17 29.27 -12.96
N ASP A 196 15.09 27.96 -13.17
CA ASP A 196 13.94 27.14 -12.72
C ASP A 196 13.83 27.11 -11.19
N GLN A 197 14.95 27.07 -10.47
CA GLN A 197 14.94 27.23 -9.01
C GLN A 197 14.43 28.60 -8.57
N ALA A 198 14.83 29.68 -9.26
CA ALA A 198 14.34 31.02 -8.99
C ALA A 198 12.83 31.13 -9.27
N ARG A 199 12.37 30.54 -10.38
CA ARG A 199 10.95 30.43 -10.71
C ARG A 199 10.18 29.62 -9.68
N PHE A 200 10.71 28.49 -9.21
CA PHE A 200 10.09 27.70 -8.15
C PHE A 200 9.93 28.49 -6.85
N ARG A 201 10.94 29.29 -6.47
CA ARG A 201 10.86 30.15 -5.28
C ARG A 201 9.87 31.31 -5.46
N GLN A 202 9.66 31.78 -6.68
CA GLN A 202 8.68 32.82 -7.02
C GLN A 202 7.26 32.26 -7.22
N THR A 203 7.16 31.01 -7.65
CA THR A 203 5.90 30.29 -7.83
C THR A 203 5.38 29.93 -6.45
N GLY A 204 4.32 30.59 -6.01
CA GLY A 204 3.64 30.26 -4.77
C GLY A 204 3.09 28.82 -4.77
N ALA A 205 2.59 28.39 -3.61
CA ALA A 205 1.91 27.10 -3.52
C ALA A 205 0.73 27.04 -4.49
N VAL A 206 0.81 26.15 -5.47
CA VAL A 206 -0.28 25.94 -6.43
C VAL A 206 -1.46 25.30 -5.70
N SER A 207 -2.60 25.98 -5.70
CA SER A 207 -3.81 25.45 -5.09
C SER A 207 -4.41 24.37 -5.98
N SER A 208 -4.99 23.34 -5.37
CA SER A 208 -5.78 22.33 -6.11
C SER A 208 -7.00 22.92 -6.83
N GLY A 209 -7.39 24.16 -6.51
CA GLY A 209 -8.39 24.91 -7.29
C GLY A 209 -7.85 25.52 -8.60
N GLU A 210 -6.54 25.66 -8.74
CA GLU A 210 -5.87 26.24 -9.89
C GLU A 210 -5.42 25.19 -10.91
N VAL A 211 -5.31 23.93 -10.48
CA VAL A 211 -4.94 22.79 -11.33
C VAL A 211 -6.19 22.14 -11.92
N ASN A 212 -6.34 22.21 -13.24
CA ASN A 212 -7.46 21.61 -13.95
C ASN A 212 -6.98 20.51 -14.90
N ALA A 213 -7.43 19.27 -14.66
CA ALA A 213 -7.12 18.12 -15.51
C ALA A 213 -7.53 18.31 -16.98
N HIS A 214 -8.62 19.06 -17.24
CA HIS A 214 -9.03 19.39 -18.60
C HIS A 214 -8.01 20.31 -19.28
N VAL A 215 -7.53 21.34 -18.58
CA VAL A 215 -6.50 22.25 -19.11
C VAL A 215 -5.21 21.47 -19.38
N LEU A 216 -4.76 20.67 -18.41
CA LEU A 216 -3.55 19.84 -18.56
C LEU A 216 -3.66 18.90 -19.77
N THR A 217 -4.78 18.20 -19.92
CA THR A 217 -4.93 17.19 -20.97
C THR A 217 -5.25 17.76 -22.35
N LYS A 218 -6.04 18.84 -22.44
CA LYS A 218 -6.50 19.41 -23.71
C LYS A 218 -5.65 20.55 -24.22
N LEU A 219 -5.15 21.40 -23.34
CA LEU A 219 -4.37 22.57 -23.73
C LEU A 219 -2.88 22.30 -23.64
N CYS A 220 -2.43 21.59 -22.60
CA CYS A 220 -1.01 21.29 -22.41
C CYS A 220 -0.57 19.94 -23.00
N GLY A 221 -1.49 19.15 -23.55
CA GLY A 221 -1.19 17.84 -24.13
C GLY A 221 -0.67 16.79 -23.14
N VAL A 222 -0.84 17.03 -21.83
CA VAL A 222 -0.35 16.14 -20.77
C VAL A 222 -1.30 14.97 -20.59
N SER A 223 -0.80 13.76 -20.75
CA SER A 223 -1.52 12.53 -20.48
C SER A 223 -1.42 12.14 -19.00
N ILE A 224 -2.52 11.71 -18.39
CA ILE A 224 -2.54 11.28 -16.98
C ILE A 224 -2.34 9.77 -16.92
N HIS A 225 -1.35 9.33 -16.16
CA HIS A 225 -1.09 7.93 -15.85
C HIS A 225 -1.37 7.64 -14.38
N TRP A 226 -2.12 6.59 -14.08
CA TRP A 226 -2.48 6.25 -12.70
C TRP A 226 -1.47 5.28 -12.10
N VAL A 227 -0.93 5.62 -10.92
CA VAL A 227 0.06 4.83 -10.20
C VAL A 227 -0.49 4.34 -8.86
N ASP A 228 0.03 3.21 -8.39
CA ASP A 228 -0.36 2.59 -7.12
C ASP A 228 0.50 3.08 -5.96
N SER A 229 1.68 3.64 -6.21
CA SER A 229 2.54 4.17 -5.16
C SER A 229 2.44 5.67 -4.99
N ILE A 230 2.34 6.13 -3.74
CA ILE A 230 2.22 7.55 -3.41
C ILE A 230 3.50 8.33 -3.72
N SER A 231 4.67 7.67 -3.69
CA SER A 231 5.96 8.28 -4.06
C SER A 231 6.01 8.74 -5.52
N CYS A 232 5.24 8.10 -6.41
CA CYS A 232 5.18 8.46 -7.83
C CYS A 232 4.19 9.59 -8.11
N HIS A 233 3.53 10.14 -7.09
CA HIS A 233 2.50 11.15 -7.29
C HIS A 233 3.11 12.48 -7.75
N PHE A 234 2.52 13.08 -8.78
CA PHE A 234 2.94 14.34 -9.41
C PHE A 234 4.31 14.30 -10.09
N GLU A 235 4.88 13.11 -10.32
CA GLU A 235 6.00 12.97 -11.25
C GLU A 235 5.55 13.31 -12.67
N LEU A 236 6.32 14.14 -13.38
CA LEU A 236 6.04 14.57 -14.74
C LEU A 236 7.17 14.15 -15.66
N ASP A 237 6.88 13.21 -16.55
CA ASP A 237 7.75 12.93 -17.68
C ASP A 237 7.54 13.99 -18.77
N THR A 238 8.44 14.95 -18.82
CA THR A 238 8.44 16.04 -19.79
C THR A 238 8.67 15.54 -21.22
N TYR A 239 9.33 14.40 -21.41
CA TYR A 239 9.59 13.83 -22.73
C TYR A 239 8.37 13.15 -23.32
N SER A 240 7.69 12.32 -22.54
CA SER A 240 6.47 11.64 -22.99
C SER A 240 5.18 12.42 -22.75
N GLY A 241 5.25 13.55 -22.02
CA GLY A 241 4.10 14.32 -21.61
C GLY A 241 3.17 13.53 -20.69
N ARG A 242 3.72 12.69 -19.81
CA ARG A 242 2.96 11.86 -18.86
C ARG A 242 3.07 12.42 -17.45
N LEU A 243 1.93 12.72 -16.84
CA LEU A 243 1.82 13.07 -15.42
C LEU A 243 1.30 11.86 -14.64
N PHE A 244 2.07 11.42 -13.65
CA PHE A 244 1.75 10.28 -12.81
C PHE A 244 0.92 10.72 -11.60
N LEU A 245 -0.26 10.14 -11.42
CA LEU A 245 -1.17 10.46 -10.32
C LEU A 245 -1.53 9.21 -9.51
N TYR A 246 -1.41 9.32 -8.19
CA TYR A 246 -1.75 8.24 -7.27
C TYR A 246 -3.26 7.95 -7.27
N ARG A 247 -3.61 6.66 -7.34
CA ARG A 247 -4.99 6.20 -7.59
C ARG A 247 -5.89 6.15 -6.37
N TYR A 248 -5.36 6.08 -5.14
CA TYR A 248 -6.14 5.71 -3.95
C TYR A 248 -6.23 6.80 -2.88
N PRO A 249 -6.88 7.94 -3.14
CA PRO A 249 -6.98 9.00 -2.13
C PRO A 249 -7.70 8.58 -0.84
N SER A 250 -8.55 7.56 -0.87
CA SER A 250 -9.21 7.00 0.33
C SER A 250 -8.20 6.41 1.33
N PHE A 251 -7.09 5.85 0.85
CA PHE A 251 -5.98 5.41 1.70
C PHE A 251 -5.36 6.60 2.45
N CYS A 252 -5.17 7.73 1.76
CA CYS A 252 -4.65 8.95 2.39
C CYS A 252 -5.58 9.47 3.49
N VAL A 253 -6.90 9.42 3.26
CA VAL A 253 -7.90 9.84 4.25
C VAL A 253 -7.88 8.92 5.48
N SER A 254 -7.82 7.60 5.30
CA SER A 254 -7.70 6.66 6.43
C SER A 254 -6.40 6.90 7.22
N CYS A 255 -5.27 7.11 6.54
CA CYS A 255 -4.00 7.46 7.19
C CYS A 255 -4.09 8.76 8.03
N LEU A 256 -4.83 9.77 7.56
CA LEU A 256 -5.08 11.01 8.31
C LEU A 256 -5.96 10.77 9.53
N GLN A 257 -7.06 10.03 9.37
CA GLN A 257 -7.97 9.71 10.45
C GLN A 257 -7.26 8.94 11.57
N GLN A 258 -6.38 8.00 11.23
CA GLN A 258 -5.58 7.26 12.21
C GLN A 258 -4.59 8.13 12.98
N HIS A 259 -4.09 9.20 12.35
CA HIS A 259 -3.23 10.19 13.00
C HIS A 259 -4.04 11.09 13.94
N GLU A 260 -5.21 11.57 13.50
CA GLU A 260 -6.08 12.48 14.26
C GLU A 260 -6.87 11.78 15.39
N ALA A 261 -7.22 10.50 15.25
CA ALA A 261 -8.08 9.79 16.20
C ALA A 261 -7.42 9.48 17.56
N ARG A 262 -6.08 9.43 17.66
CA ARG A 262 -5.42 9.20 18.98
C ARG A 262 -4.63 10.40 19.52
N THR A 263 -4.50 11.51 18.81
CA THR A 263 -3.99 12.76 19.40
C THR A 263 -4.93 13.30 20.49
N ASN A 264 -6.22 12.94 20.43
CA ASN A 264 -7.23 13.27 21.46
C ASN A 264 -7.15 12.42 22.74
N GLY A 265 -6.23 11.45 22.84
CA GLY A 265 -6.08 10.60 24.02
C GLY A 265 -4.63 10.23 24.34
N HIS A 266 -3.87 11.13 24.98
CA HIS A 266 -2.59 10.90 25.72
C HIS A 266 -1.51 9.95 25.13
N GLY A 267 -1.61 9.54 23.86
CA GLY A 267 -0.64 8.68 23.17
C GLY A 267 -0.59 8.99 21.69
N GLN A 268 0.59 9.33 21.17
CA GLN A 268 0.79 9.64 19.75
C GLN A 268 0.48 8.41 18.89
N SER A 269 -0.65 8.41 18.18
CA SER A 269 -0.88 7.47 17.09
C SER A 269 -0.42 8.09 15.80
N LYS A 270 0.40 7.32 15.10
CA LYS A 270 0.95 7.67 13.80
C LYS A 270 0.58 6.50 12.90
N SER A 271 0.14 6.77 11.67
CA SER A 271 0.11 5.68 10.67
C SER A 271 1.55 5.26 10.36
N VAL A 272 1.74 4.07 9.79
CA VAL A 272 3.10 3.59 9.43
C VAL A 272 3.78 4.58 8.47
N LEU A 273 3.00 5.22 7.59
CA LEU A 273 3.48 6.28 6.71
C LEU A 273 4.03 7.51 7.47
N HIS A 274 3.36 7.97 8.53
CA HIS A 274 3.88 9.05 9.38
C HIS A 274 5.17 8.65 10.12
N ARG A 275 5.35 7.35 10.39
CA ARG A 275 6.60 6.82 10.99
C ARG A 275 7.77 6.74 10.01
N CYS A 276 7.52 6.78 8.70
CA CYS A 276 8.57 6.91 7.71
C CYS A 276 9.13 8.34 7.61
N ALA A 277 8.48 9.31 8.24
CA ALA A 277 8.95 10.69 8.29
C ALA A 277 10.15 10.86 9.23
N LEU A 278 10.95 11.90 8.98
CA LEU A 278 12.10 12.22 9.81
C LEU A 278 11.64 12.91 11.10
N GLU A 279 12.07 12.39 12.25
CA GLU A 279 11.69 12.95 13.55
C GLU A 279 12.43 14.25 13.91
N ARG A 280 13.66 14.47 13.42
CA ARG A 280 14.41 15.75 13.54
C ARG A 280 15.66 15.76 12.65
N SER A 281 15.95 16.94 12.07
CA SER A 281 17.22 17.39 11.45
C SER A 281 18.10 16.29 10.85
N GLY A 282 18.06 16.13 9.53
CA GLY A 282 18.78 15.11 8.79
C GLY A 282 18.83 15.45 7.29
N PRO A 283 19.08 14.47 6.40
CA PRO A 283 19.07 14.69 4.96
C PRO A 283 17.70 15.26 4.50
N PRO A 284 17.61 15.86 3.29
CA PRO A 284 16.34 16.34 2.77
C PRO A 284 15.34 15.18 2.71
N TRP A 285 14.39 15.17 3.65
CA TRP A 285 13.35 14.16 3.79
C TRP A 285 12.15 14.78 4.49
N ALA A 286 10.94 14.29 4.19
CA ALA A 286 9.72 14.80 4.79
C ALA A 286 9.70 14.63 6.32
N THR A 287 9.29 15.69 7.01
CA THR A 287 8.87 15.66 8.41
C THR A 287 7.44 15.11 8.54
N GLU A 288 7.01 14.80 9.76
CA GLU A 288 5.63 14.33 10.00
C GLU A 288 4.58 15.35 9.54
N GLU A 289 4.89 16.65 9.67
CA GLU A 289 4.05 17.74 9.18
C GLU A 289 3.97 17.77 7.65
N ASP A 290 5.10 17.51 6.97
CA ASP A 290 5.14 17.41 5.52
C ASP A 290 4.26 16.25 5.03
N VAL A 291 4.38 15.07 5.64
CA VAL A 291 3.54 13.89 5.33
C VAL A 291 2.06 14.20 5.54
N THR A 292 1.70 14.79 6.68
CA THR A 292 0.32 15.19 6.98
C THR A 292 -0.24 16.12 5.90
N SER A 293 0.59 17.03 5.41
CA SER A 293 0.20 18.01 4.38
C SER A 293 -0.04 17.37 3.02
N LEU A 294 0.87 16.47 2.63
CA LEU A 294 0.73 15.69 1.41
C LEU A 294 -0.57 14.90 1.43
N LEU A 295 -0.88 14.23 2.54
CA LEU A 295 -2.13 13.48 2.68
C LEU A 295 -3.37 14.38 2.67
N ARG A 296 -3.31 15.56 3.30
CA ARG A 296 -4.42 16.54 3.29
C ARG A 296 -4.72 17.05 1.88
N LEU A 297 -3.68 17.25 1.06
CA LEU A 297 -3.86 17.62 -0.34
C LEU A 297 -4.65 16.56 -1.11
N HIS A 298 -4.33 15.28 -0.92
CA HIS A 298 -5.08 14.17 -1.50
C HIS A 298 -6.52 14.09 -1.02
N SER A 299 -6.75 14.26 0.29
CA SER A 299 -8.09 14.31 0.89
C SER A 299 -8.93 15.43 0.27
N TYR A 300 -8.36 16.63 0.16
CA TYR A 300 -9.02 17.77 -0.47
C TYR A 300 -9.35 17.48 -1.93
N ALA A 301 -8.40 16.96 -2.71
CA ALA A 301 -8.64 16.60 -4.11
C ALA A 301 -9.76 15.56 -4.26
N SER A 302 -9.88 14.62 -3.32
CA SER A 302 -10.95 13.60 -3.29
C SER A 302 -12.31 14.15 -2.92
N SER A 303 -12.37 15.25 -2.16
CA SER A 303 -13.64 15.87 -1.74
C SER A 303 -14.38 16.59 -2.89
N LYS A 304 -13.69 16.84 -4.02
CA LYS A 304 -14.27 17.50 -5.18
C LYS A 304 -15.03 16.49 -6.04
N LYS A 305 -16.36 16.49 -5.93
CA LYS A 305 -17.24 15.62 -6.72
C LYS A 305 -17.17 15.95 -8.23
N PRO A 306 -17.16 14.95 -9.11
CA PRO A 306 -17.28 15.17 -10.55
C PRO A 306 -18.64 15.81 -10.86
N ARG A 307 -18.63 16.86 -11.69
CA ARG A 307 -19.84 17.65 -11.99
C ARG A 307 -20.59 17.16 -13.23
N SER A 308 -20.06 16.17 -13.97
CA SER A 308 -20.62 15.69 -15.24
C SER A 308 -20.57 14.15 -15.37
N ILE A 309 -21.56 13.56 -16.03
CA ILE A 309 -21.65 12.12 -16.35
C ILE A 309 -20.47 11.68 -17.23
N LEU A 310 -20.01 12.54 -18.15
CA LEU A 310 -18.83 12.26 -18.98
C LEU A 310 -17.54 12.25 -18.14
N GLN A 311 -17.49 13.08 -17.10
CA GLN A 311 -16.40 13.08 -16.12
C GLN A 311 -16.46 11.81 -15.24
N LEU A 312 -17.66 11.41 -14.79
CA LEU A 312 -17.87 10.15 -14.05
C LEU A 312 -17.47 8.92 -14.87
N TRP A 313 -17.74 8.92 -16.18
CA TRP A 313 -17.36 7.84 -17.09
C TRP A 313 -15.83 7.70 -17.25
N ARG A 314 -15.09 8.81 -17.17
CA ARG A 314 -13.63 8.83 -17.27
C ARG A 314 -12.92 8.72 -15.91
N ASP A 315 -13.63 8.94 -14.81
CA ASP A 315 -13.10 8.92 -13.46
C ASP A 315 -13.19 7.51 -12.85
N ARG A 316 -12.06 6.79 -12.82
CA ARG A 316 -11.96 5.45 -12.19
C ARG A 316 -11.78 5.50 -10.67
N ARG A 317 -11.79 6.68 -10.04
CA ARG A 317 -11.49 6.83 -8.60
C ARG A 317 -12.59 6.30 -7.69
N ASP A 318 -13.85 6.35 -8.13
CA ASP A 318 -14.99 5.83 -7.35
C ASP A 318 -15.54 4.56 -8.01
N SER A 319 -14.98 3.41 -7.63
CA SER A 319 -15.38 2.11 -8.15
C SER A 319 -16.86 1.80 -7.87
N THR A 320 -17.40 2.32 -6.76
CA THR A 320 -18.82 2.20 -6.39
C THR A 320 -19.74 2.97 -7.33
N ALA A 321 -19.45 4.24 -7.59
CA ALA A 321 -20.23 5.05 -8.53
C ALA A 321 -20.12 4.52 -9.97
N TRP A 322 -18.93 4.04 -10.36
CA TRP A 322 -18.70 3.42 -11.66
C TRP A 322 -19.49 2.10 -11.81
N LEU A 323 -19.47 1.21 -10.82
CA LEU A 323 -20.26 -0.03 -10.83
C LEU A 323 -21.76 0.24 -10.81
N ALA A 324 -22.22 1.24 -10.06
CA ALA A 324 -23.62 1.65 -10.04
C ALA A 324 -24.07 2.16 -11.43
N LEU A 325 -23.24 2.94 -12.11
CA LEU A 325 -23.49 3.40 -13.48
C LEU A 325 -23.65 2.21 -14.44
N TRP A 326 -22.73 1.23 -14.39
CA TRP A 326 -22.83 0.04 -15.23
C TRP A 326 -24.02 -0.83 -14.89
N SER A 327 -24.38 -0.95 -13.61
CA SER A 327 -25.56 -1.68 -13.17
C SER A 327 -26.82 -1.07 -13.77
N VAL A 328 -27.01 0.25 -13.66
CA VAL A 328 -28.16 0.94 -14.24
C VAL A 328 -28.19 0.80 -15.76
N LEU A 329 -27.04 0.88 -16.44
CA LEU A 329 -26.97 0.76 -17.90
C LEU A 329 -27.34 -0.65 -18.38
N VAL A 330 -26.84 -1.69 -17.70
CA VAL A 330 -27.15 -3.09 -18.01
C VAL A 330 -28.61 -3.42 -17.67
N PHE A 331 -29.08 -3.11 -16.46
CA PHE A 331 -30.48 -3.39 -16.08
C PHE A 331 -31.48 -2.57 -16.90
N GLY A 332 -31.14 -1.31 -17.20
CA GLY A 332 -31.96 -0.45 -18.05
C GLY A 332 -32.08 -0.95 -19.48
N THR A 333 -30.96 -1.38 -20.09
CA THR A 333 -30.98 -1.93 -21.45
C THR A 333 -31.74 -3.26 -21.52
N ILE A 334 -31.56 -4.15 -20.54
CA ILE A 334 -32.31 -5.42 -20.48
C ILE A 334 -33.82 -5.16 -20.35
N SER A 335 -34.21 -4.21 -19.50
CA SER A 335 -35.63 -3.86 -19.30
C SER A 335 -36.29 -3.36 -20.59
N VAL A 336 -35.63 -2.45 -21.32
CA VAL A 336 -36.13 -1.94 -22.61
C VAL A 336 -36.22 -3.06 -23.66
N MET A 337 -35.24 -3.97 -23.71
CA MET A 337 -35.27 -5.12 -24.61
C MET A 337 -36.45 -6.05 -24.31
N LEU A 338 -36.69 -6.37 -23.04
CA LEU A 338 -37.81 -7.21 -22.63
C LEU A 338 -39.15 -6.56 -22.95
N ALA A 339 -39.30 -5.25 -22.74
CA ALA A 339 -40.51 -4.51 -23.09
C ALA A 339 -40.78 -4.54 -24.61
N LEU A 340 -39.74 -4.39 -25.43
CA LEU A 340 -39.83 -4.53 -26.89
C LEU A 340 -40.27 -5.94 -27.30
N LEU A 341 -39.68 -6.98 -26.69
CA LEU A 341 -40.04 -8.37 -26.96
C LEU A 341 -41.51 -8.65 -26.62
N GLN A 342 -41.97 -8.17 -25.46
CA GLN A 342 -43.36 -8.28 -25.04
C GLN A 342 -44.31 -7.58 -26.01
N ALA A 343 -43.97 -6.37 -26.46
CA ALA A 343 -44.77 -5.63 -27.43
C ALA A 343 -44.89 -6.40 -28.76
N VAL A 344 -43.80 -7.01 -29.24
CA VAL A 344 -43.82 -7.83 -30.47
C VAL A 344 -44.74 -9.04 -30.29
N PHE A 345 -44.65 -9.76 -29.16
CA PHE A 345 -45.53 -10.89 -28.90
C PHE A 345 -47.02 -10.49 -28.85
N GLN A 346 -47.35 -9.35 -28.24
CA GLN A 346 -48.73 -8.83 -28.23
C GLN A 346 -49.24 -8.52 -29.64
N ILE A 347 -48.40 -7.93 -30.50
CA ILE A 347 -48.76 -7.64 -31.89
C ILE A 347 -49.00 -8.93 -32.68
N LEU A 348 -48.14 -9.94 -32.52
CA LEU A 348 -48.29 -11.23 -33.20
C LEU A 348 -49.60 -11.92 -32.80
N GLN A 349 -49.89 -11.98 -31.50
CA GLN A 349 -51.15 -12.54 -30.98
C GLN A 349 -52.37 -11.79 -31.51
N TYR A 350 -52.29 -10.46 -31.60
CA TYR A 350 -53.38 -9.64 -32.16
C TYR A 350 -53.61 -9.92 -33.64
N VAL A 351 -52.55 -10.09 -34.44
CA VAL A 351 -52.65 -10.41 -35.87
C VAL A 351 -53.26 -11.80 -36.08
N GLU A 352 -52.81 -12.79 -35.32
CA GLU A 352 -53.30 -14.17 -35.40
C GLU A 352 -54.78 -14.27 -35.00
N ALA A 353 -55.19 -13.59 -33.92
CA ALA A 353 -56.59 -13.51 -33.50
C ALA A 353 -57.48 -12.89 -34.59
N ARG A 354 -56.97 -11.88 -35.31
CA ARG A 354 -57.70 -11.22 -36.40
C ARG A 354 -57.84 -12.10 -37.64
N GLN A 355 -56.88 -12.97 -37.91
CA GLN A 355 -56.95 -13.95 -39.02
C GLN A 355 -57.88 -15.13 -38.70
N GLY A 356 -57.99 -15.52 -37.44
CA GLY A 356 -58.89 -16.60 -37.00
C GLY A 356 -60.38 -16.24 -36.98
N GLY A 357 -60.74 -14.95 -36.87
CA GLY A 357 -62.13 -14.48 -36.81
C GLY A 357 -62.81 -14.23 -38.16
N GLY A 358 -62.15 -14.50 -39.28
CA GLY A 358 -62.64 -14.26 -40.64
C GLY A 358 -63.05 -15.53 -41.41
N ARG A 359 -63.25 -16.66 -40.73
CA ARG A 359 -63.68 -17.93 -41.32
C ARG A 359 -65.10 -18.31 -40.92
#